data_AF-A0ABD1SIP3-F1
#
_entry.id   AF-A0ABD1SIP3-F1
#
_cell.length_a   1.000
_cell.length_b   1.000
_cell.length_c   1.000
_cell.angle_alpha   90.00
_cell.angle_beta   90.00
_cell.angle_gamma   90.00
#
_symmetry.space_group_name_H-M   'P 1'
#
loop_
_entity.id
_entity.type
_entity.pdbx_description
1 polymer ?
#
loop_
_entity_poly.entity_id
_entity_poly.type
_entity_poly.pdbx_seq_one_letter_code
_entity_poly.pdbx_strand_id
1 'polypeptide(L)'
;MDSEQKYECISVKRKNDLEKISSNSCSGLELCRLLNKAFLNPLRKCLVVFDGVWHVIDGLNSLIEEILNSPMNGSVIITSKSPGVVKKLLPKKKSYLYNIELFSRDDSWNLF
;
A
#
# COMPACT_ATOMS: atom_id res chain seq x y z
N MET A 1 20.58 5.42 -24.78
CA MET A 1 19.48 6.40 -24.78
C MET A 1 18.64 6.08 -23.56
N ASP A 2 18.97 6.69 -22.42
CA ASP A 2 18.22 6.48 -21.19
C ASP A 2 16.93 7.29 -21.29
N SER A 3 15.82 6.59 -21.53
CA SER A 3 14.49 7.17 -21.44
C SER A 3 14.28 7.66 -20.00
N GLU A 4 14.05 8.96 -19.82
CA GLU A 4 13.64 9.53 -18.53
C GLU A 4 12.50 8.71 -17.94
N GLN A 5 12.76 8.01 -16.84
CA GLN A 5 11.72 7.28 -16.12
C GLN A 5 10.80 8.30 -15.46
N LYS A 6 9.60 8.47 -16.03
CA LYS A 6 8.55 9.32 -15.46
C LYS A 6 7.80 8.54 -14.40
N TYR A 7 7.85 9.03 -13.16
CA TYR A 7 7.06 8.50 -12.05
C TYR A 7 5.87 9.42 -11.79
N GLU A 8 4.69 8.83 -11.63
CA GLU A 8 3.48 9.54 -11.25
C GLU A 8 3.18 9.24 -9.78
N CYS A 9 3.24 10.25 -8.92
CA CYS A 9 2.86 10.14 -7.51
C CYS A 9 1.40 10.52 -7.34
N ILE A 10 0.55 9.54 -7.06
CA ILE A 10 -0.87 9.77 -6.80
C ILE A 10 -1.12 9.69 -5.30
N SER A 11 -1.43 10.84 -4.69
CA SER A 11 -1.81 10.93 -3.30
C SER A 11 -3.34 11.02 -3.17
N VAL A 12 -3.97 9.95 -2.68
CA VAL A 12 -5.39 9.97 -2.35
C VAL A 12 -5.57 10.69 -1.01
N LYS A 13 -5.64 12.03 -1.04
CA LYS A 13 -5.98 12.84 0.14
C LYS A 13 -7.50 12.94 0.28
N ARG A 14 -8.01 12.79 1.50
CA ARG A 14 -9.45 12.81 1.88
C ARG A 14 -10.26 14.04 1.48
N LYS A 15 -9.68 15.03 0.79
CA LYS A 15 -10.33 16.33 0.58
C LYS A 15 -10.98 16.41 -0.80
N ASN A 16 -12.30 16.25 -0.80
CA ASN A 16 -13.30 16.86 -1.68
C ASN A 16 -14.04 15.97 -2.69
N ASP A 17 -13.52 14.79 -3.08
CA ASP A 17 -14.30 13.85 -3.93
C ASP A 17 -15.15 12.85 -3.13
N LEU A 18 -15.01 12.84 -1.80
CA LEU A 18 -15.71 11.93 -0.88
C LEU A 18 -17.03 12.51 -0.33
N GLU A 19 -17.45 13.74 -0.66
CA GLU A 19 -18.74 14.26 -0.16
C GLU A 19 -19.97 13.50 -0.70
N LYS A 20 -19.78 12.57 -1.64
CA LYS A 20 -20.80 11.59 -2.07
C LYS A 20 -20.57 10.17 -1.55
N ILE A 21 -19.45 9.90 -0.90
CA ILE A 21 -19.16 8.59 -0.31
C ILE A 21 -19.39 8.79 1.19
N SER A 22 -20.60 8.42 1.61
CA SER A 22 -21.09 8.55 2.98
C SER A 22 -20.05 8.07 3.99
N SER A 23 -20.11 8.66 5.18
CA SER A 23 -19.21 8.50 6.33
C SER A 23 -19.12 7.10 6.94
N ASN A 24 -19.31 6.03 6.15
CA ASN A 24 -19.20 4.65 6.59
C ASN A 24 -18.00 4.02 5.92
N SER A 25 -17.01 3.63 6.73
CA SER A 25 -15.99 2.62 6.47
C SER A 25 -15.70 2.38 4.97
N CYS A 26 -14.64 3.00 4.45
CA CYS A 26 -14.13 2.72 3.11
C CYS A 26 -13.87 1.22 2.97
N SER A 27 -14.85 0.50 2.39
CA SER A 27 -14.76 -0.94 2.22
C SER A 27 -13.64 -1.22 1.23
N GLY A 28 -12.95 -2.37 1.31
CA GLY A 28 -11.89 -2.63 0.33
C GLY A 28 -12.43 -2.72 -1.10
N LEU A 29 -13.74 -2.90 -1.31
CA LEU A 29 -14.40 -2.72 -2.61
C LEU A 29 -14.29 -1.29 -3.18
N GLU A 30 -14.36 -0.26 -2.33
CA GLU A 30 -14.18 1.14 -2.75
C GLU A 30 -12.72 1.45 -3.06
N LEU A 31 -11.80 0.92 -2.26
CA LEU A 31 -10.37 0.98 -2.54
C LEU A 31 -10.03 0.29 -3.87
N CYS A 32 -10.56 -0.92 -4.11
CA CYS A 32 -10.40 -1.63 -5.37
C CYS A 32 -11.00 -0.84 -6.53
N ARG A 33 -12.16 -0.19 -6.37
CA ARG A 33 -12.76 0.65 -7.42
C ARG A 33 -11.92 1.90 -7.71
N LEU A 34 -11.36 2.55 -6.69
CA LEU A 34 -10.47 3.70 -6.85
C LEU A 34 -9.19 3.31 -7.58
N LEU A 35 -8.60 2.18 -7.22
CA LEU A 35 -7.36 1.69 -7.85
C LEU A 35 -7.60 1.15 -9.27
N ASN A 36 -8.70 0.43 -9.50
CA ASN A 36 -9.07 -0.15 -10.80
C ASN A 36 -9.55 0.89 -11.80
N LYS A 37 -10.25 1.95 -11.38
CA LYS A 37 -10.73 2.98 -12.32
C LYS A 37 -9.63 3.93 -12.78
N ALA A 38 -8.57 4.10 -11.99
CA ALA A 38 -7.69 5.23 -12.21
C ALA A 38 -6.21 4.87 -12.43
N PHE A 39 -5.65 3.81 -11.85
CA PHE A 39 -4.17 3.74 -11.76
C PHE A 39 -3.51 2.36 -11.87
N LEU A 40 -4.22 1.26 -11.63
CA LEU A 40 -3.67 -0.08 -11.84
C LEU A 40 -3.83 -0.50 -13.31
N ASN A 41 -3.05 0.13 -14.19
CA ASN A 41 -2.91 -0.38 -15.54
C ASN A 41 -2.10 -1.69 -15.48
N PRO A 42 -2.66 -2.85 -15.89
CA PRO A 42 -1.97 -4.13 -15.83
C PRO A 42 -0.71 -4.20 -16.70
N LEU A 43 -0.50 -3.21 -17.58
CA LEU A 43 0.68 -3.05 -18.43
C LEU A 43 1.75 -2.12 -17.83
N ARG A 44 1.57 -1.61 -16.60
CA ARG A 44 2.56 -0.78 -15.92
C ARG A 44 3.04 -1.42 -14.61
N LYS A 45 4.33 -1.32 -14.35
CA LYS A 45 4.91 -1.69 -13.06
C LYS A 45 4.48 -0.65 -12.01
N CYS A 46 3.86 -1.10 -10.93
CA CYS A 46 3.36 -0.24 -9.87
C CYS A 46 4.01 -0.53 -8.51
N LEU A 47 4.15 0.51 -7.70
CA LEU A 47 4.46 0.45 -6.27
C LEU A 47 3.28 1.03 -5.51
N VAL A 48 2.69 0.24 -4.60
CA VAL A 48 1.58 0.67 -3.76
C VAL A 48 2.00 0.66 -2.31
N VAL A 49 1.74 1.76 -1.60
CA VAL A 49 2.07 1.90 -0.18
C VAL A 49 0.78 2.05 0.63
N PHE A 50 0.53 1.10 1.52
CA PHE A 50 -0.53 1.19 2.53
C PHE A 50 0.10 1.62 3.86
N ASP A 51 -0.01 2.91 4.16
CA ASP A 51 0.58 3.50 5.35
C ASP A 51 -0.39 3.46 6.56
N GLY A 52 0.11 3.01 7.70
CA GLY A 52 -0.61 3.05 8.97
C GLY A 52 -1.83 2.12 9.05
N VAL A 53 -1.74 0.90 8.52
CA VAL A 53 -2.87 -0.03 8.50
C VAL A 53 -3.13 -0.61 9.89
N TRP A 54 -4.31 -0.34 10.45
CA TRP A 54 -4.72 -0.82 11.78
C TRP A 54 -5.61 -2.07 11.74
N HIS A 55 -6.39 -2.24 10.67
CA HIS A 55 -7.33 -3.34 10.49
C HIS A 55 -7.26 -3.86 9.06
N VAL A 56 -7.49 -5.18 8.90
CA VAL A 56 -7.68 -5.77 7.57
C VAL A 56 -9.11 -5.49 7.14
N ILE A 57 -9.25 -4.71 6.07
CA ILE A 57 -10.55 -4.46 5.43
C ILE A 57 -10.85 -5.56 4.40
N ASP A 58 -12.13 -5.84 4.20
CA ASP A 58 -12.58 -6.85 3.24
C ASP A 58 -12.09 -6.53 1.83
N GLY A 59 -11.44 -7.48 1.16
CA GLY A 59 -10.92 -7.32 -0.20
C GLY A 59 -9.49 -6.79 -0.32
N LEU A 60 -8.88 -6.31 0.77
CA LEU A 60 -7.49 -5.83 0.76
C LEU A 60 -6.50 -6.95 0.36
N ASN A 61 -6.70 -8.16 0.85
CA ASN A 61 -5.86 -9.32 0.48
C ASN A 61 -5.94 -9.62 -1.02
N SER A 62 -7.14 -9.62 -1.59
CA SER A 62 -7.35 -9.88 -3.02
C SER A 62 -6.69 -8.81 -3.89
N LEU A 63 -6.77 -7.55 -3.47
CA LEU A 63 -6.09 -6.43 -4.13
C LEU A 63 -4.56 -6.56 -4.07
N ILE A 64 -4.01 -6.92 -2.90
CA ILE A 64 -2.57 -7.18 -2.76
C ILE A 64 -2.14 -8.31 -3.70
N GLU A 65 -2.89 -9.41 -3.74
CA GLU A 65 -2.62 -10.52 -4.65
C GLU A 65 -2.69 -10.11 -6.13
N GLU A 66 -3.67 -9.29 -6.51
CA GLU A 66 -3.79 -8.75 -7.87
C GLU A 66 -2.57 -7.91 -8.27
N ILE A 67 -2.10 -7.03 -7.37
CA ILE A 67 -0.90 -6.21 -7.62
C ILE A 67 0.35 -7.08 -7.73
N LEU A 68 0.54 -8.03 -6.82
CA LEU A 68 1.72 -8.91 -6.77
C LEU A 68 1.77 -9.95 -7.89
N ASN A 69 0.61 -10.30 -8.46
CA ASN A 69 0.50 -11.24 -9.58
C ASN A 69 0.23 -10.55 -10.92
N SER A 70 0.26 -9.22 -10.96
CA SER A 70 0.23 -8.45 -12.20
C SER A 70 1.37 -8.88 -13.13
N PRO A 71 1.16 -8.94 -14.47
CA PRO A 71 2.18 -9.29 -15.45
C PRO A 71 3.48 -8.48 -15.34
N MET A 72 3.41 -7.26 -14.78
CA MET A 72 4.55 -6.35 -14.63
C MET A 72 5.28 -6.45 -13.29
N ASN A 73 4.92 -7.42 -12.44
CA ASN A 73 5.48 -7.64 -11.10
C ASN A 73 5.42 -6.38 -10.22
N GLY A 74 4.20 -5.99 -9.83
CA GLY A 74 3.97 -4.90 -8.88
C GLY A 74 4.57 -5.18 -7.51
N SER A 75 4.72 -4.14 -6.71
CA SER A 75 5.23 -4.22 -5.33
C SER A 75 4.29 -3.51 -4.37
N VAL A 76 4.13 -4.06 -3.17
CA VAL A 76 3.29 -3.50 -2.12
C VAL A 76 4.10 -3.34 -0.85
N ILE A 77 4.09 -2.15 -0.25
CA ILE A 77 4.62 -1.87 1.08
C ILE A 77 3.44 -1.64 2.01
N ILE A 78 3.43 -2.32 3.15
CA ILE A 78 2.40 -2.16 4.18
C ILE A 78 3.11 -1.81 5.48
N THR A 79 2.76 -0.67 6.07
CA THR A 79 3.24 -0.30 7.40
C THR A 79 2.11 -0.51 8.42
N SER A 80 2.44 -1.09 9.56
CA SER A 80 1.46 -1.34 10.63
C SER A 80 2.15 -1.39 11.99
N LYS A 81 1.45 -0.87 13.01
CA LYS A 81 1.81 -1.07 14.41
C LYS A 81 1.16 -2.33 15.01
N SER A 82 0.29 -3.01 14.26
CA SER A 82 -0.51 -4.14 14.73
C SER A 82 0.05 -5.48 14.20
N PRO A 83 0.65 -6.32 15.06
CA PRO A 83 1.13 -7.64 14.65
C PRO A 83 0.02 -8.54 14.07
N GLY A 84 -1.24 -8.32 14.49
CA GLY A 84 -2.39 -9.06 14.01
C GLY A 84 -2.75 -8.75 12.55
N VAL A 85 -2.49 -7.52 12.09
CA VAL A 85 -2.66 -7.12 10.69
C VAL A 85 -1.61 -7.81 9.82
N VAL A 86 -0.35 -7.75 10.26
CA VAL A 86 0.78 -8.39 9.57
C VAL A 86 0.53 -9.87 9.34
N LYS A 87 0.13 -10.62 10.38
CA LYS A 87 -0.17 -12.07 10.26
C LYS A 87 -1.30 -12.39 9.27
N LYS A 88 -2.27 -11.49 9.10
CA LYS A 88 -3.43 -11.68 8.22
C LYS A 88 -3.18 -11.23 6.77
N LEU A 89 -2.25 -10.27 6.56
CA LEU A 89 -1.97 -9.67 5.25
C LEU A 89 -0.74 -10.25 4.54
N LEU A 90 0.10 -11.05 5.20
CA LEU A 90 1.28 -11.66 4.56
C LEU A 90 0.88 -12.91 3.75
N PRO A 91 0.79 -12.85 2.40
CA PRO A 91 0.64 -14.05 1.59
C PRO A 91 1.90 -14.93 1.72
N LYS A 92 1.72 -16.21 2.07
CA LYS A 92 2.79 -17.14 2.48
C LYS A 92 3.98 -17.32 1.51
N LYS A 93 3.90 -16.84 0.26
CA LYS A 93 4.90 -17.17 -0.79
C LYS A 93 5.65 -15.99 -1.42
N LYS A 94 5.33 -14.74 -1.08
CA LYS A 94 5.98 -13.55 -1.70
C LYS A 94 6.17 -12.37 -0.75
N SER A 95 6.11 -12.59 0.55
CA SER A 95 6.08 -11.52 1.54
C SER A 95 7.35 -11.47 2.38
N TYR A 96 7.86 -10.27 2.61
CA TYR A 96 8.94 -9.99 3.55
C TYR A 96 8.37 -9.18 4.72
N LEU A 97 8.68 -9.60 5.95
CA LEU A 97 8.39 -8.82 7.15
C LEU A 97 9.67 -8.13 7.61
N TYR A 98 9.66 -6.81 7.62
CA TYR A 98 10.74 -6.01 8.18
C TYR A 98 10.29 -5.39 9.50
N ASN A 99 11.01 -5.70 10.58
CA ASN A 99 10.79 -5.07 11.88
C ASN A 99 11.74 -3.88 12.00
N ILE A 100 11.19 -2.70 12.28
CA ILE A 100 12.01 -1.50 12.50
C ILE A 100 12.71 -1.66 13.86
N GLU A 101 14.04 -1.64 13.83
CA GLU A 101 14.86 -1.67 15.03
C GLU A 101 14.91 -0.31 15.70
N LEU A 102 15.22 -0.29 17.00
CA LEU A 102 15.53 0.96 17.69
C LEU A 102 16.81 1.56 17.09
N PHE A 103 16.86 2.89 17.04
CA PHE A 103 18.07 3.58 16.61
C PHE A 103 19.26 3.19 17.48
N SER A 104 20.44 3.10 16.86
CA SER A 104 21.69 2.98 17.61
C SER A 104 21.90 4.22 18.48
N ARG A 105 22.79 4.14 19.47
CA ARG A 105 23.10 5.29 20.33
C ARG A 105 23.63 6.48 19.51
N ASP A 106 24.47 6.21 18.52
CA ASP A 106 25.08 7.24 17.68
C ASP A 106 24.05 7.86 16.72
N ASP A 107 23.16 7.05 16.13
CA ASP A 107 22.04 7.56 15.31
C ASP A 107 21.06 8.38 16.16
N SER A 108 20.78 7.92 17.38
CA SER A 108 19.92 8.64 18.33
C SER A 108 20.52 9.99 18.72
N TRP A 109 21.86 10.07 18.85
CA TRP A 109 22.56 11.31 19.13
C TRP A 109 22.54 12.26 17.92
N ASN A 110 22.70 11.74 16.70
CA ASN A 110 22.60 12.54 15.48
C ASN A 110 21.19 13.10 15.22
N LEU A 111 20.15 12.47 15.78
CA LEU A 111 18.76 12.90 15.66
C LEU A 111 18.35 14.04 16.62
N PHE A 112 19.13 14.30 17.68
CA PHE A 112 18.85 15.31 18.71
C PHE A 112 19.55 16.64 18.39
#